data_AF-A0A9D7TZU1-F1
#
_entry.id   AF-A0A9D7TZU1-F1
#
_cell.length_a   1.000
_cell.length_b   1.000
_cell.length_c   1.000
_cell.angle_alpha   90.00
_cell.angle_beta   90.00
_cell.angle_gamma   90.00
#
_symmetry.space_group_name_H-M   'P 1'
#
loop_
_entity.id
_entity.type
_entity.pdbx_description
1 polymer ?
#
loop_
_entity_poly.entity_id
_entity_poly.type
_entity_poly.pdbx_seq_one_letter_code
_entity_poly.pdbx_strand_id
1 'polypeptide(L)'
;MSSHVSSPEITHAPEHASGTGRIWKTFWVLSILTIIELGLGYYLYSQHGGLSHGFTLATKSLIGILTLAKAYYIVSVFMHLGDEIRNFIMTIIVPLCLFIWFIVAFLWDGNSWKNLRNTDAGSREAPKTEKVEHAPEQGAKH
;
A
#
# COMPACT_ATOMS: atom_id res chain seq x y z
N MET A 1 5.04 33.60 -69.59
CA MET A 1 4.67 33.72 -68.16
C MET A 1 3.94 32.46 -67.73
N SER A 2 4.58 31.62 -66.93
CA SER A 2 3.94 30.48 -66.25
C SER A 2 3.41 30.93 -64.90
N SER A 3 2.09 30.94 -64.76
CA SER A 3 1.38 31.28 -63.53
C SER A 3 1.59 30.19 -62.48
N HIS A 4 2.36 30.48 -61.43
CA HIS A 4 2.42 29.66 -60.23
C HIS A 4 1.10 29.80 -59.46
N VAL A 5 0.30 28.74 -59.46
CA VAL A 5 -0.86 28.60 -58.59
C VAL A 5 -0.34 28.31 -57.18
N SER A 6 -0.30 29.34 -56.33
CA SER A 6 -0.02 29.17 -54.91
C SER A 6 -1.24 28.56 -54.26
N SER A 7 -1.21 27.24 -54.00
CA SER A 7 -2.22 26.58 -53.19
C SER A 7 -2.11 27.09 -51.75
N PRO A 8 -3.20 27.54 -51.09
CA PRO A 8 -3.16 27.83 -49.67
C PRO A 8 -3.09 26.49 -48.94
N GLU A 9 -1.91 26.13 -48.44
CA GLU A 9 -1.79 25.06 -47.45
C GLU A 9 -2.52 25.54 -46.19
N ILE A 10 -3.77 25.10 -46.03
CA ILE A 10 -4.51 25.32 -44.78
C ILE A 10 -3.89 24.38 -43.75
N THR A 11 -2.84 24.87 -43.09
CA THR A 11 -2.31 24.25 -41.87
C THR A 11 -3.35 24.46 -40.77
N HIS A 12 -4.31 23.54 -40.65
CA HIS A 12 -5.12 23.43 -39.46
C HIS A 12 -4.18 23.07 -38.30
N ALA A 13 -3.82 24.05 -37.49
CA ALA A 13 -3.20 23.78 -36.20
C ALA A 13 -4.15 22.85 -35.43
N PRO A 14 -3.74 21.64 -35.02
CA PRO A 14 -4.57 20.81 -34.18
C PRO A 14 -4.91 21.59 -32.90
N GLU A 15 -6.20 21.81 -32.68
CA GLU A 15 -6.73 22.48 -31.50
C GLU A 15 -6.48 21.56 -30.28
N HIS A 16 -5.29 21.68 -29.69
CA HIS A 16 -4.88 20.94 -28.51
C HIS A 16 -5.44 21.59 -27.23
N ALA A 17 -6.75 21.47 -26.97
CA ALA A 17 -7.35 22.06 -25.77
C ALA A 17 -8.42 21.20 -25.05
N SER A 18 -8.60 19.92 -25.40
CA SER A 18 -9.73 19.13 -24.88
C SER A 18 -9.46 18.33 -23.59
N GLY A 19 -8.24 18.36 -23.03
CA GLY A 19 -7.86 17.51 -21.87
C GLY A 19 -7.92 18.17 -20.48
N THR A 20 -7.65 19.49 -20.40
CA THR A 20 -7.34 20.17 -19.12
C THR A 20 -8.53 20.24 -18.16
N GLY A 21 -9.75 20.42 -18.68
CA GLY A 21 -10.96 20.52 -17.85
C GLY A 21 -11.27 19.23 -17.07
N ARG A 22 -10.96 18.06 -17.65
CA ARG A 22 -11.15 16.77 -16.97
C ARG A 22 -10.15 16.56 -15.84
N ILE A 23 -8.90 16.97 -16.07
CA ILE A 23 -7.83 16.91 -15.06
C ILE A 23 -8.18 17.79 -13.86
N TRP A 24 -8.67 19.00 -14.11
CA TRP A 24 -9.02 19.94 -13.04
C TRP A 24 -10.21 19.46 -12.20
N LYS A 25 -11.24 18.86 -12.84
CA LYS A 25 -12.35 18.21 -12.12
C LYS A 25 -11.86 17.05 -11.25
N THR A 26 -10.98 16.20 -11.80
CA THR A 26 -10.41 15.04 -11.10
C THR A 26 -9.58 15.47 -9.91
N PHE A 27 -8.74 16.49 -10.09
CA PHE A 27 -7.94 17.08 -9.03
C PHE A 27 -8.81 17.56 -7.87
N TRP A 28 -9.90 18.29 -8.15
CA TRP A 28 -10.80 18.76 -7.10
C TRP A 28 -11.52 17.64 -6.36
N VAL A 29 -12.05 16.65 -7.07
CA VAL A 29 -12.70 15.49 -6.45
C VAL A 29 -11.73 14.78 -5.51
N LEU A 30 -10.47 14.60 -5.93
CA LEU A 30 -9.49 13.88 -5.14
C LEU A 30 -8.91 14.70 -4.00
N SER A 31 -8.78 16.01 -4.21
CA SER A 31 -8.39 16.94 -3.16
C SER A 31 -9.41 16.89 -2.01
N ILE A 32 -10.71 16.98 -2.33
CA ILE A 32 -11.78 16.89 -1.33
C ILE A 32 -11.75 15.53 -0.62
N LEU A 33 -11.65 14.43 -1.38
CA LEU A 33 -11.59 13.08 -0.80
C LEU A 33 -10.39 12.92 0.14
N THR A 34 -9.23 13.47 -0.23
CA THR A 34 -8.01 13.44 0.60
C THR A 34 -8.11 14.30 1.84
N ILE A 35 -8.74 15.48 1.77
CA ILE A 35 -9.00 16.33 2.93
C ILE A 35 -9.94 15.64 3.91
N ILE A 36 -11.00 14.99 3.42
CA ILE A 36 -11.93 14.23 4.26
C ILE A 36 -11.21 13.05 4.94
N GLU A 37 -10.42 12.29 4.19
CA GLU A 37 -9.62 11.17 4.71
C GLU A 37 -8.66 11.61 5.82
N LEU A 38 -7.92 12.71 5.60
CA LEU A 38 -6.99 13.28 6.58
C LEU A 38 -7.73 13.82 7.80
N GLY A 39 -8.88 14.49 7.61
CA GLY A 39 -9.72 14.99 8.68
C GLY A 39 -10.27 13.86 9.57
N LEU A 40 -10.72 12.76 8.96
CA LEU A 40 -11.16 11.56 9.68
C LEU A 40 -10.00 10.91 10.46
N GLY A 41 -8.81 10.84 9.85
CA GLY A 41 -7.61 10.33 10.51
C GLY A 41 -7.19 11.19 11.70
N TYR A 42 -7.21 12.52 11.54
CA TYR A 42 -6.92 13.47 12.61
C TYR A 42 -7.98 13.43 13.72
N TYR A 43 -9.26 13.31 13.37
CA TYR A 43 -10.35 13.17 14.34
C TYR A 43 -10.17 11.89 15.18
N LEU A 44 -9.88 10.76 14.53
CA LEU A 44 -9.57 9.51 15.22
C LEU A 44 -8.37 9.67 16.18
N TYR A 45 -7.32 10.38 15.74
CA TYR A 45 -6.14 10.65 16.55
C TYR A 45 -6.46 11.57 17.74
N SER A 46 -7.25 12.62 17.53
CA SER A 46 -7.67 13.54 18.59
C SER A 46 -8.54 12.87 19.65
N GLN A 47 -9.23 11.78 19.32
CA GLN A 47 -10.14 11.04 20.20
C GLN A 47 -9.50 9.79 20.82
N HIS A 48 -8.16 9.68 20.84
CA HIS A 48 -7.36 8.49 21.18
C HIS A 48 -7.63 7.77 22.53
N GLY A 49 -8.61 8.20 23.33
CA GLY A 49 -8.99 7.53 24.58
C GLY A 49 -10.49 7.47 24.90
N GLY A 50 -11.37 8.06 24.07
CA GLY A 50 -12.81 8.19 24.40
C GLY A 50 -13.74 7.30 23.58
N LEU A 51 -13.20 6.53 22.64
CA LEU A 51 -13.97 6.01 21.52
C LEU A 51 -13.97 4.48 21.50
N SER A 52 -15.13 3.87 21.20
CA SER A 52 -15.30 2.42 21.27
C SER A 52 -14.37 1.71 20.27
N HIS A 53 -13.81 0.57 20.68
CA HIS A 53 -12.87 -0.21 19.85
C HIS A 53 -13.44 -0.51 18.45
N GLY A 54 -14.74 -0.81 18.37
CA GLY A 54 -15.44 -1.06 17.10
C GLY A 54 -15.47 0.15 16.18
N PHE A 55 -15.73 1.35 16.71
CA PHE A 55 -15.74 2.56 15.87
C PHE A 55 -14.32 2.95 15.46
N THR A 56 -13.32 2.80 16.33
CA THR A 56 -11.93 3.03 15.94
C THR A 56 -11.52 2.14 14.76
N LEU A 57 -11.89 0.86 14.81
CA LEU A 57 -11.58 -0.09 13.75
C LEU A 57 -12.36 0.21 12.46
N ALA A 58 -13.64 0.59 12.58
CA ALA A 58 -14.47 1.01 11.45
C ALA A 58 -13.91 2.27 10.76
N THR A 59 -13.51 3.30 11.52
CA THR A 59 -12.92 4.51 10.93
C THR A 59 -11.57 4.22 10.27
N LYS A 60 -10.72 3.38 10.86
CA LYS A 60 -9.47 2.94 10.21
C LYS A 60 -9.72 2.21 8.91
N SER A 61 -10.70 1.29 8.90
CA SER A 61 -11.13 0.59 7.68
C SER A 61 -11.66 1.56 6.64
N LEU A 62 -12.49 2.53 7.06
CA LEU A 62 -13.06 3.54 6.17
C LEU A 62 -11.97 4.40 5.52
N ILE A 63 -11.00 4.89 6.29
CA ILE A 63 -9.83 5.60 5.78
C ILE A 63 -9.11 4.76 4.72
N GLY A 64 -8.83 3.49 5.01
CA GLY A 64 -8.21 2.58 4.05
C GLY A 64 -9.01 2.39 2.76
N ILE A 65 -10.33 2.26 2.86
CA ILE A 65 -11.22 2.12 1.70
C ILE A 65 -11.23 3.40 0.88
N LEU A 66 -11.29 4.58 1.51
CA LEU A 66 -11.22 5.88 0.82
C LEU A 66 -9.89 6.03 0.07
N THR A 67 -8.78 5.57 0.66
CA THR A 67 -7.45 5.59 0.03
C THR A 67 -7.40 4.67 -1.20
N LEU A 68 -8.02 3.49 -1.14
CA LEU A 68 -8.11 2.59 -2.30
C LEU A 68 -9.03 3.17 -3.38
N ALA A 69 -10.17 3.74 -2.99
CA ALA A 69 -11.12 4.35 -3.91
C ALA A 69 -10.49 5.53 -4.67
N LYS A 70 -9.75 6.41 -4.01
CA LYS A 70 -9.06 7.51 -4.70
C LYS A 70 -7.98 7.01 -5.64
N ALA A 71 -7.24 5.96 -5.26
CA ALA A 71 -6.21 5.37 -6.11
C ALA A 71 -6.83 4.76 -7.39
N TYR A 72 -7.94 4.04 -7.25
CA TYR A 72 -8.70 3.53 -8.39
C TYR A 72 -9.24 4.67 -9.28
N TYR A 73 -9.74 5.76 -8.67
CA TYR A 73 -10.22 6.91 -9.42
C TYR A 73 -9.11 7.64 -10.18
N ILE A 74 -7.91 7.80 -9.58
CA ILE A 74 -6.72 8.29 -10.30
C ILE A 74 -6.49 7.46 -11.56
N VAL A 75 -6.38 6.14 -11.39
CA VAL A 75 -6.01 5.24 -12.47
C VAL A 75 -7.06 5.26 -13.58
N SER A 76 -8.35 5.15 -13.23
CA SER A 76 -9.43 5.16 -14.22
C SER A 76 -9.53 6.49 -14.99
N VAL A 77 -9.37 7.64 -14.32
CA VAL A 77 -9.57 8.94 -14.97
C VAL A 77 -8.35 9.44 -15.73
N PHE A 78 -7.16 9.38 -15.13
CA PHE A 78 -5.93 9.85 -15.77
C PHE A 78 -5.49 8.98 -16.94
N MET A 79 -5.93 7.72 -16.97
CA MET A 79 -5.56 6.82 -18.06
C MET A 79 -6.63 6.66 -19.13
N HIS A 80 -7.78 7.35 -19.06
CA HIS A 80 -8.81 7.31 -20.12
C HIS A 80 -9.13 5.88 -20.58
N LEU A 81 -9.30 4.98 -19.62
CA LEU A 81 -9.17 3.54 -19.82
C LEU A 81 -10.46 2.81 -20.22
N GLY A 82 -11.55 3.54 -20.43
CA GLY A 82 -12.89 2.96 -20.56
C GLY A 82 -13.05 2.06 -21.78
N ASP A 83 -12.70 2.54 -22.97
CA ASP A 83 -13.08 1.86 -24.22
C ASP A 83 -11.90 1.55 -25.16
N GLU A 84 -10.74 2.21 -25.01
CA GLU A 84 -9.67 2.13 -26.02
C GLU A 84 -8.39 1.40 -25.54
N ILE A 85 -8.19 1.18 -24.23
CA ILE A 85 -6.83 0.92 -23.69
C ILE A 85 -6.66 -0.32 -22.79
N ARG A 86 -7.34 -1.43 -23.09
CA ARG A 86 -7.10 -2.73 -22.42
C ARG A 86 -5.61 -3.11 -22.36
N ASN A 87 -4.82 -2.75 -23.37
CA ASN A 87 -3.37 -2.99 -23.39
C ASN A 87 -2.58 -2.18 -22.35
N PHE A 88 -2.98 -0.95 -22.04
CA PHE A 88 -2.24 -0.12 -21.09
C PHE A 88 -2.53 -0.54 -19.65
N ILE A 89 -3.76 -0.95 -19.33
CA ILE A 89 -4.06 -1.64 -18.06
C ILE A 89 -3.10 -2.81 -17.82
N MET A 90 -2.90 -3.66 -18.84
CA MET A 90 -2.01 -4.82 -18.71
C MET A 90 -0.57 -4.40 -18.38
N THR A 91 -0.06 -3.32 -18.97
CA THR A 91 1.29 -2.83 -18.67
C THR A 91 1.47 -2.28 -17.25
N ILE A 92 0.39 -1.94 -16.55
CA ILE A 92 0.45 -1.43 -15.17
C ILE A 92 0.12 -2.54 -14.18
N ILE A 93 -0.91 -3.34 -14.47
CA ILE A 93 -1.31 -4.45 -13.62
C ILE A 93 -0.23 -5.52 -13.55
N VAL A 94 0.44 -5.86 -14.66
CA VAL A 94 1.50 -6.88 -14.65
C VAL A 94 2.65 -6.52 -13.68
N PRO A 95 3.31 -5.35 -13.78
CA PRO A 95 4.35 -4.98 -12.82
C PRO A 95 3.81 -4.79 -11.39
N LEU A 96 2.58 -4.29 -11.21
CA LEU A 96 1.96 -4.18 -9.88
C LEU A 96 1.74 -5.55 -9.23
N CYS A 97 1.21 -6.52 -9.99
CA CYS A 97 1.00 -7.89 -9.53
C CYS A 97 2.32 -8.59 -9.22
N LEU A 98 3.35 -8.43 -10.06
CA LEU A 98 4.68 -8.94 -9.78
C LEU A 98 5.27 -8.32 -8.51
N PHE A 99 5.07 -7.02 -8.29
CA PHE A 99 5.54 -6.35 -7.08
C PHE A 99 4.87 -6.89 -5.81
N ILE A 100 3.54 -7.04 -5.81
CA ILE A 100 2.80 -7.64 -4.68
C ILE A 100 3.25 -9.08 -4.44
N TRP A 101 3.39 -9.87 -5.50
CA TRP A 101 3.88 -11.24 -5.42
C TRP A 101 5.29 -11.31 -4.82
N PHE A 102 6.20 -10.43 -5.24
CA PHE A 102 7.55 -10.32 -4.67
C PHE A 102 7.53 -10.01 -3.18
N ILE A 103 6.70 -9.06 -2.73
CA ILE A 103 6.55 -8.75 -1.30
C ILE A 103 6.11 -10.00 -0.53
N VAL A 104 5.08 -10.71 -1.02
CA VAL A 104 4.60 -11.93 -0.37
C VAL A 104 5.68 -13.01 -0.32
N ALA A 105 6.41 -13.22 -1.43
CA ALA A 105 7.50 -14.18 -1.48
C ALA A 105 8.62 -13.84 -0.48
N PHE A 106 9.03 -12.58 -0.40
CA PHE A 106 10.03 -12.13 0.58
C PHE A 106 9.54 -12.22 2.03
N LEU A 107 8.27 -11.93 2.30
CA LEU A 107 7.70 -12.09 3.64
C LEU A 107 7.66 -13.57 4.04
N TRP A 108 7.31 -14.46 3.10
CA TRP A 108 7.30 -15.90 3.34
C TRP A 108 8.72 -16.43 3.60
N ASP A 109 9.67 -16.07 2.74
CA ASP A 109 11.07 -16.50 2.88
C ASP A 109 11.72 -15.91 4.14
N GLY A 110 11.43 -14.65 4.46
CA GLY A 110 11.84 -14.02 5.73
C GLY A 110 11.23 -14.70 6.96
N ASN A 111 9.96 -15.13 6.88
CA ASN A 111 9.33 -15.90 7.95
C ASN A 111 9.96 -17.30 8.09
N SER A 112 10.29 -17.95 6.97
CA SER A 112 11.04 -19.21 6.95
C SER A 112 12.41 -19.06 7.60
N TRP A 113 13.17 -18.02 7.22
CA TRP A 113 14.47 -17.68 7.81
C TRP A 113 14.38 -17.43 9.33
N LYS A 114 13.36 -16.69 9.77
CA LYS A 114 13.09 -16.46 11.19
C LYS A 114 12.77 -17.77 11.92
N ASN A 115 11.99 -18.65 11.31
CA ASN A 115 11.61 -19.93 11.88
C ASN A 115 12.81 -20.88 12.03
N LEU A 116 13.67 -20.97 11.00
CA LEU A 116 14.89 -21.78 11.02
C LEU A 116 15.85 -21.30 12.12
N ARG A 117 16.07 -19.98 12.23
CA ARG A 117 16.88 -19.40 13.32
C ARG A 117 16.30 -19.61 14.72
N ASN A 118 14.99 -19.76 14.83
CA ASN A 118 14.30 -20.04 16.09
C ASN A 118 14.25 -21.56 16.40
N THR A 119 14.43 -22.41 15.39
CA THR A 119 14.42 -23.88 15.52
C THR A 119 15.84 -24.45 15.70
N ASP A 120 16.87 -23.74 15.24
CA ASP A 120 18.29 -24.07 15.46
C ASP A 120 18.80 -23.67 16.85
N ALA A 121 18.08 -24.08 17.90
CA ALA A 121 18.61 -24.15 19.26
C ALA A 121 18.06 -25.35 20.06
N GLY A 122 17.78 -26.47 19.36
CA GLY A 122 17.79 -27.82 19.94
C GLY A 122 19.16 -28.52 19.77
N SER A 123 20.15 -27.86 19.16
CA SER A 123 21.42 -28.47 18.72
C SER A 123 22.56 -28.38 19.75
N ARG A 124 22.28 -27.88 20.95
CA ARG A 124 23.15 -28.04 22.12
C ARG A 124 22.30 -28.65 23.21
N GLU A 125 22.60 -29.89 23.61
CA GLU A 125 22.19 -30.34 24.93
C GLU A 125 22.60 -29.24 25.91
N ALA A 126 21.62 -28.64 26.61
CA ALA A 126 21.93 -27.72 27.70
C ALA A 126 22.95 -28.44 28.60
N PRO A 127 24.10 -27.82 28.94
CA PRO A 127 25.00 -28.46 29.88
C PRO A 127 24.16 -28.73 31.12
N LYS A 128 23.94 -30.01 31.43
CA LYS A 128 23.18 -30.46 32.59
C LYS A 128 23.81 -29.72 33.76
N THR A 129 23.13 -28.68 34.23
CA THR A 129 23.58 -27.93 35.39
C THR A 129 23.50 -28.94 36.52
N GLU A 130 24.66 -29.44 36.89
CA GLU A 130 24.90 -30.29 38.03
C GLU A 130 24.08 -29.72 39.18
N LYS A 131 23.00 -30.41 39.55
CA LYS A 131 22.30 -30.14 40.79
C LYS A 131 23.36 -30.38 41.86
N VAL A 132 23.96 -29.29 42.34
CA VAL A 132 24.72 -29.31 43.59
C VAL A 132 23.74 -29.83 44.63
N GLU A 133 23.99 -31.06 45.04
CA GLU A 133 23.25 -31.80 46.03
C GLU A 133 23.21 -30.96 47.30
N HIS A 134 22.02 -30.49 47.67
CA HIS A 134 21.78 -29.93 48.98
C HIS A 134 22.05 -31.04 50.00
N ALA A 135 23.20 -31.00 50.66
CA ALA A 135 23.46 -31.79 51.85
C ALA A 135 22.38 -31.46 52.90
N PRO A 136 21.63 -32.46 53.41
CA PRO A 136 20.86 -32.25 54.62
C PRO A 136 21.82 -32.45 55.79
N GLU A 137 22.24 -31.36 56.44
CA GLU A 137 22.87 -31.49 57.76
C GLU A 137 21.76 -31.84 58.75
N GLN A 138 21.62 -33.16 58.97
CA GLN A 138 20.76 -33.74 59.98
C GLN A 138 21.28 -33.36 61.36
N GLY A 139 20.35 -32.95 62.24
CA GLY A 139 20.66 -32.61 63.61
C GLY A 139 21.33 -33.76 64.37
N ALA A 140 22.41 -33.44 65.08
CA ALA A 140 22.94 -34.26 66.15
C ALA A 140 22.54 -33.63 67.49
N LYS A 141 21.60 -34.29 68.16
CA LYS A 141 21.47 -34.24 69.62
C LYS A 141 22.75 -34.85 70.22
N HIS A 142 23.45 -34.10 71.07
CA HIS A 142 23.83 -34.45 72.44
C HIS A 142 24.77 -33.41 73.02
#